data_AF-A0A7Y9SKJ7-F1
#
_entry.id   AF-A0A7Y9SKJ7-F1
#
_cell.length_a   1.000
_cell.length_b   1.000
_cell.length_c   1.000
_cell.angle_alpha   90.00
_cell.angle_beta   90.00
_cell.angle_gamma   90.00
#
_symmetry.space_group_name_H-M   'P 1'
#
loop_
_entity.id
_entity.type
_entity.pdbx_description
1 polymer ?
#
loop_
_entity_poly.entity_id
_entity_poly.type
_entity_poly.pdbx_seq_one_letter_code
_entity_poly.pdbx_strand_id
1 'polypeptide(L)'
;MDITPTVWIITIAVTIAFFIYEFFAHVRKPHEPSIGESARWSAFYIGLALIFGVVIGIVWGWDFGGEYYAGYLTEKALSIDNLFVFLIVMTGFAVPKIYQQKVLMIGIVIALIMRGAFIAVGAALIENFSWIFYIFGALLLFLAYRQAFSHGDSDPANGKFMTFVRRHLPVSDEYNGDKLTVKKDGRRFVTPMLLVIVAIGFVDLIFAVDSIPAIYGLTEEAYIVFVANAFALMGLRQLYFLIGGLLERLVYLAQGLAVILAFIGVKLVFHALHVNELPFINGGEPLLWVPEIPIWLSLLFIAGTITVATIASLIKTRNDREAKDREQIEGEPVIAAKDESRGS
;
A
#
# COMPACT_ATOMS: atom_id res chain seq x y z
N MET A 1 18.11 -14.29 -12.79
CA MET A 1 17.83 -15.36 -11.81
C MET A 1 17.12 -16.50 -12.52
N ASP A 2 17.67 -17.72 -12.56
CA ASP A 2 16.99 -18.84 -13.25
C ASP A 2 15.87 -19.43 -12.38
N ILE A 3 14.68 -18.84 -12.46
CA ILE A 3 13.49 -19.35 -11.79
C ILE A 3 12.82 -20.42 -12.66
N THR A 4 12.92 -21.67 -12.23
CA THR A 4 12.19 -22.74 -12.93
C THR A 4 10.68 -22.56 -12.78
N PRO A 5 9.88 -23.01 -13.77
CA PRO A 5 8.41 -23.04 -13.65
C PRO A 5 7.94 -23.76 -12.38
N THR A 6 8.70 -24.75 -11.92
CA THR A 6 8.45 -25.46 -10.67
C THR A 6 8.51 -24.55 -9.46
N VAL A 7 9.49 -23.65 -9.36
CA VAL A 7 9.60 -22.69 -8.25
C VAL A 7 8.41 -21.72 -8.26
N TRP A 8 7.98 -21.25 -9.44
CA TRP A 8 6.76 -20.46 -9.59
C TRP A 8 5.52 -21.20 -9.08
N ILE A 9 5.31 -22.43 -9.55
CA ILE A 9 4.16 -23.24 -9.16
C ILE A 9 4.14 -23.49 -7.65
N ILE A 10 5.29 -23.86 -7.06
CA ILE A 10 5.40 -24.08 -5.61
C ILE A 10 5.10 -22.79 -4.85
N THR A 11 5.70 -21.66 -5.26
CA THR A 11 5.50 -20.37 -4.59
C THR A 11 4.05 -19.91 -4.65
N ILE A 12 3.41 -19.99 -5.83
CA ILE A 12 2.00 -19.66 -6.01
C ILE A 12 1.13 -20.60 -5.17
N ALA A 13 1.40 -21.91 -5.19
CA ALA A 13 0.64 -22.88 -4.40
C ALA A 13 0.77 -22.62 -2.90
N VAL A 14 1.97 -22.32 -2.40
CA VAL A 14 2.20 -21.96 -0.99
C VAL A 14 1.48 -20.67 -0.64
N THR A 15 1.59 -19.63 -1.47
CA THR A 15 0.89 -18.36 -1.27
C THR A 15 -0.64 -18.56 -1.21
N ILE A 16 -1.21 -19.29 -2.17
CA ILE A 16 -2.64 -19.63 -2.19
C ILE A 16 -3.02 -20.42 -0.93
N ALA A 17 -2.25 -21.44 -0.56
CA ALA A 17 -2.50 -22.22 0.65
C ALA A 17 -2.47 -21.34 1.91
N PHE A 18 -1.56 -20.37 1.96
CA PHE A 18 -1.47 -19.41 3.06
C PHE A 18 -2.70 -18.51 3.16
N PHE A 19 -3.16 -17.95 2.03
CA PHE A 19 -4.38 -17.14 1.98
C PHE A 19 -5.63 -17.94 2.28
N ILE A 20 -5.71 -19.19 1.81
CA ILE A 20 -6.79 -20.12 2.17
C ILE A 20 -6.76 -20.39 3.67
N TYR A 21 -5.61 -20.69 4.25
CA TYR A 21 -5.47 -20.88 5.69
C TYR A 21 -5.91 -19.64 6.47
N GLU A 22 -5.45 -18.45 6.06
CA GLU A 22 -5.85 -17.19 6.67
C GLU A 22 -7.36 -16.96 6.60
N PHE A 23 -7.98 -17.31 5.47
CA PHE A 23 -9.42 -17.26 5.26
C PHE A 23 -10.16 -18.21 6.22
N PHE A 24 -9.80 -19.49 6.25
CA PHE A 24 -10.49 -20.47 7.09
C PHE A 24 -10.26 -20.27 8.58
N ALA A 25 -9.06 -19.85 8.99
CA ALA A 25 -8.71 -19.65 10.39
C ALA A 25 -9.45 -18.44 11.00
N HIS A 26 -9.71 -17.39 10.22
CA HIS A 26 -10.19 -16.12 10.78
C HIS A 26 -11.57 -15.66 10.28
N VAL A 27 -12.01 -16.03 9.07
CA VAL A 27 -13.38 -15.67 8.60
C VAL A 27 -14.44 -16.49 9.31
N ARG A 28 -14.11 -17.72 9.72
CA ARG A 28 -15.08 -18.66 10.30
C ARG A 28 -15.60 -18.23 11.68
N LYS A 29 -14.94 -17.27 12.33
CA LYS A 29 -15.31 -16.70 13.62
C LYS A 29 -15.09 -15.17 13.59
N PRO A 30 -16.06 -14.38 13.08
CA PRO A 30 -15.94 -12.92 13.06
C PRO A 30 -15.81 -12.37 14.48
N HIS A 31 -14.64 -11.83 14.83
CA HIS A 31 -14.38 -11.17 16.11
C HIS A 31 -13.45 -9.98 15.87
N GLU A 32 -13.65 -8.88 16.59
CA GLU A 32 -12.70 -7.77 16.58
C GLU A 32 -11.39 -8.23 17.26
N PRO A 33 -10.24 -8.27 16.55
CA PRO A 33 -9.00 -8.77 17.12
C PRO A 33 -8.47 -7.76 18.14
N SER A 34 -7.93 -8.24 19.25
CA SER A 34 -7.24 -7.36 20.19
C SER A 34 -5.94 -6.80 19.57
N ILE A 35 -5.49 -5.65 20.07
CA ILE A 35 -4.20 -5.04 19.67
C ILE A 35 -3.06 -6.06 19.86
N GLY A 36 -3.03 -6.78 20.98
CA GLY A 36 -1.97 -7.77 21.28
C GLY A 36 -2.01 -9.02 20.40
N GLU A 37 -3.20 -9.44 19.95
CA GLU A 37 -3.33 -10.50 18.94
C GLU A 37 -2.83 -10.01 17.58
N SER A 38 -3.26 -8.82 17.16
CA SER A 38 -2.86 -8.20 15.89
C SER A 38 -1.35 -7.98 15.81
N ALA A 39 -0.73 -7.53 16.91
CA ALA A 39 0.72 -7.32 17.00
C ALA A 39 1.50 -8.63 16.83
N ARG A 40 1.10 -9.71 17.52
CA ARG A 40 1.77 -11.02 17.42
C ARG A 40 1.69 -11.60 16.01
N TRP A 41 0.50 -11.55 15.40
CA TRP A 41 0.34 -11.99 14.02
C TRP A 41 1.15 -11.12 13.05
N SER A 42 1.11 -9.79 13.20
CA SER A 42 1.93 -8.89 12.38
C SER A 42 3.42 -9.21 12.48
N ALA A 43 3.94 -9.41 13.69
CA ALA A 43 5.33 -9.81 13.92
C ALA A 43 5.66 -11.16 13.28
N PHE A 44 4.73 -12.13 13.34
CA PHE A 44 4.90 -13.42 12.67
C PHE A 44 5.02 -13.27 11.15
N TYR A 45 4.15 -12.49 10.50
CA TYR A 45 4.22 -12.28 9.04
C TYR A 45 5.47 -11.51 8.62
N ILE A 46 5.88 -10.50 9.40
CA ILE A 46 7.14 -9.78 9.18
C ILE A 46 8.31 -10.74 9.31
N GLY A 47 8.34 -11.57 10.36
CA GLY A 47 9.39 -12.57 10.55
C GLY A 47 9.47 -13.57 9.39
N LEU A 48 8.33 -14.04 8.88
CA LEU A 48 8.28 -14.95 7.73
C LEU A 48 8.84 -14.28 6.46
N ALA A 49 8.48 -13.03 6.19
CA ALA A 49 9.03 -12.26 5.09
C ALA A 49 10.55 -12.08 5.23
N LEU A 50 11.02 -11.75 6.44
CA LEU A 50 12.45 -11.58 6.70
C LEU A 50 13.23 -12.87 6.46
N ILE A 51 12.72 -14.01 6.93
CA ILE A 51 13.31 -15.33 6.69
C ILE A 51 13.34 -15.65 5.19
N PHE A 52 12.26 -15.35 4.47
CA PHE A 52 12.19 -15.60 3.04
C PHE A 52 13.25 -14.81 2.26
N GLY A 53 13.52 -13.56 2.65
CA GLY A 53 14.61 -12.77 2.08
C GLY A 53 16.00 -13.37 2.33
N VAL A 54 16.23 -13.97 3.50
CA VAL A 54 17.47 -14.72 3.79
C VAL A 54 17.57 -15.95 2.90
N VAL A 55 16.46 -16.67 2.70
CA VAL A 55 16.41 -17.82 1.79
C VAL A 55 16.77 -17.40 0.37
N ILE A 56 16.23 -16.27 -0.12
CA ILE A 56 16.62 -15.73 -1.43
C ILE A 56 18.12 -15.42 -1.48
N GLY A 57 18.63 -14.74 -0.45
CA GLY A 57 20.04 -14.38 -0.33
C GLY A 57 20.99 -15.58 -0.38
N ILE A 58 20.62 -16.68 0.27
CA ILE A 58 21.44 -17.91 0.32
C ILE A 58 21.33 -18.72 -0.99
N VAL A 59 20.14 -18.82 -1.57
CA VAL A 59 19.90 -19.69 -2.74
C VAL A 59 20.32 -19.03 -4.05
N TRP A 60 20.02 -17.75 -4.23
CA TRP A 60 20.25 -17.03 -5.48
C TRP A 60 21.27 -15.90 -5.37
N GLY A 61 21.64 -15.48 -4.15
CA GLY A 61 22.64 -14.44 -3.91
C GLY A 61 22.08 -13.22 -3.19
N TRP A 62 22.93 -12.54 -2.43
CA TRP A 62 22.54 -11.40 -1.60
C TRP A 62 22.16 -10.14 -2.40
N ASP A 63 22.51 -10.07 -3.69
CA ASP A 63 22.00 -9.02 -4.58
C ASP A 63 20.47 -9.14 -4.72
N PHE A 64 19.97 -10.32 -5.10
CA PHE A 64 18.54 -10.62 -5.13
C PHE A 64 17.88 -10.58 -3.75
N GLY A 65 18.60 -10.96 -2.69
CA GLY A 65 18.13 -10.80 -1.31
C GLY A 65 17.90 -9.33 -0.95
N GLY A 66 18.82 -8.45 -1.35
CA GLY A 66 18.70 -7.00 -1.18
C GLY A 66 17.54 -6.42 -1.99
N GLU A 67 17.38 -6.86 -3.24
CA GLU A 67 16.25 -6.50 -4.10
C GLU A 67 14.91 -6.91 -3.49
N TYR A 68 14.82 -8.14 -2.97
CA TYR A 68 13.64 -8.61 -2.23
C TYR A 68 13.35 -7.74 -1.03
N TYR A 69 14.35 -7.41 -0.19
CA TYR A 69 14.11 -6.56 0.97
C TYR A 69 13.69 -5.15 0.56
N ALA A 70 14.28 -4.60 -0.50
CA ALA A 70 13.96 -3.26 -0.99
C ALA A 70 12.52 -3.21 -1.51
N GLY A 71 12.15 -4.20 -2.33
CA GLY A 71 10.79 -4.39 -2.82
C GLY A 71 9.81 -4.61 -1.68
N TYR A 72 10.10 -5.52 -0.75
CA TYR A 72 9.25 -5.81 0.40
C TYR A 72 9.01 -4.57 1.26
N LEU A 73 10.06 -3.81 1.61
CA LEU A 73 9.93 -2.61 2.44
C LEU A 73 9.10 -1.52 1.72
N THR A 74 9.34 -1.33 0.42
CA THR A 74 8.61 -0.36 -0.41
C THR A 74 7.15 -0.73 -0.52
N GLU A 75 6.85 -1.98 -0.89
CA GLU A 75 5.48 -2.50 -0.99
C GLU A 75 4.79 -2.47 0.37
N LYS A 76 5.51 -2.77 1.47
CA LYS A 76 4.94 -2.70 2.81
C LYS A 76 4.57 -1.27 3.18
N ALA A 77 5.42 -0.30 2.88
CA ALA A 77 5.16 1.11 3.15
C ALA A 77 3.95 1.62 2.32
N LEU A 78 3.92 1.33 1.02
CA LEU A 78 2.81 1.70 0.14
C LEU A 78 1.51 1.00 0.55
N SER A 79 1.56 -0.25 1.01
CA SER A 79 0.37 -0.97 1.48
C SER A 79 -0.29 -0.32 2.72
N ILE A 80 0.47 0.41 3.54
CA ILE A 80 -0.08 1.16 4.69
C ILE A 80 -0.87 2.38 4.18
N ASP A 81 -0.44 3.05 3.11
CA ASP A 81 -1.22 4.11 2.45
C ASP A 81 -2.53 3.55 1.90
N ASN A 82 -2.47 2.37 1.28
CA ASN A 82 -3.64 1.69 0.74
C ASN A 82 -4.69 1.41 1.83
N LEU A 83 -4.25 1.12 3.07
CA LEU A 83 -5.15 0.94 4.22
C LEU A 83 -5.94 2.21 4.56
N PHE A 84 -5.37 3.41 4.40
CA PHE A 84 -6.12 4.65 4.61
C PHE A 84 -7.27 4.78 3.62
N VAL A 85 -7.01 4.54 2.35
CA VAL A 85 -8.09 4.64 1.35
C VAL A 85 -9.11 3.51 1.55
N PHE A 86 -8.69 2.31 1.96
CA PHE A 86 -9.64 1.27 2.34
C PHE A 86 -10.52 1.69 3.52
N LEU A 87 -9.95 2.34 4.54
CA LEU A 87 -10.70 2.88 5.67
C LEU A 87 -11.69 3.95 5.22
N ILE A 88 -11.27 4.89 4.37
CA ILE A 88 -12.14 5.95 3.83
C ILE A 88 -13.28 5.35 3.02
N VAL A 89 -13.00 4.38 2.14
CA VAL A 89 -14.03 3.67 1.36
C VAL A 89 -15.00 2.94 2.30
N MET A 90 -14.50 2.13 3.24
CA MET A 90 -15.39 1.41 4.18
C MET A 90 -16.23 2.34 5.05
N THR A 91 -15.66 3.48 5.47
CA THR A 91 -16.36 4.50 6.25
C THR A 91 -17.42 5.20 5.41
N GLY A 92 -17.10 5.57 4.16
CA GLY A 92 -18.05 6.19 3.23
C GLY A 92 -19.23 5.29 2.88
N PHE A 93 -19.03 3.97 2.89
CA PHE A 93 -20.09 2.98 2.72
C PHE A 93 -20.73 2.52 4.05
N ALA A 94 -20.31 3.07 5.19
CA ALA A 94 -20.78 2.70 6.52
C ALA A 94 -20.72 1.18 6.80
N VAL A 95 -19.61 0.53 6.42
CA VAL A 95 -19.43 -0.92 6.59
C VAL A 95 -19.37 -1.26 8.09
N PRO A 96 -20.27 -2.13 8.58
CA PRO A 96 -20.24 -2.56 9.98
C PRO A 96 -18.90 -3.21 10.34
N LYS A 97 -18.35 -2.89 11.52
CA LYS A 97 -17.02 -3.36 11.97
C LYS A 97 -16.81 -4.88 11.85
N ILE A 98 -17.86 -5.65 12.16
CA ILE A 98 -17.85 -7.12 12.07
C ILE A 98 -17.61 -7.65 10.65
N TYR A 99 -17.94 -6.86 9.61
CA TYR A 99 -17.75 -7.22 8.20
C TYR A 99 -16.50 -6.63 7.56
N GLN A 100 -15.85 -5.64 8.19
CA GLN A 100 -14.61 -5.02 7.67
C GLN A 100 -13.50 -6.06 7.44
N GLN A 101 -13.38 -7.06 8.32
CA GLN A 101 -12.45 -8.18 8.14
C GLN A 101 -12.66 -8.93 6.83
N LYS A 102 -13.93 -9.24 6.53
CA LYS A 102 -14.30 -10.00 5.34
C LYS A 102 -14.07 -9.15 4.09
N VAL A 103 -14.41 -7.87 4.14
CA VAL A 103 -14.13 -6.90 3.07
C VAL A 103 -12.63 -6.84 2.79
N LEU A 104 -11.80 -6.60 3.80
CA LEU A 104 -10.34 -6.48 3.66
C LEU A 104 -9.74 -7.74 3.06
N MET A 105 -10.16 -8.92 3.53
CA MET A 105 -9.62 -10.17 3.03
C MET A 105 -9.96 -10.43 1.57
N ILE A 106 -11.22 -10.22 1.17
CA ILE A 106 -11.61 -10.36 -0.23
C ILE A 106 -10.88 -9.31 -1.08
N GLY A 107 -10.74 -8.08 -0.56
CA GLY A 107 -9.95 -7.01 -1.17
C GLY A 107 -8.50 -7.42 -1.42
N ILE A 108 -7.82 -8.00 -0.43
CA ILE A 108 -6.43 -8.48 -0.55
C ILE A 108 -6.30 -9.60 -1.58
N VAL A 109 -7.26 -10.54 -1.64
CA VAL A 109 -7.24 -11.60 -2.66
C VAL A 109 -7.41 -11.03 -4.06
N ILE A 110 -8.35 -10.09 -4.25
CA ILE A 110 -8.53 -9.39 -5.53
C ILE A 110 -7.27 -8.60 -5.89
N ALA A 111 -6.70 -7.87 -4.93
CA ALA A 111 -5.47 -7.11 -5.08
C ALA A 111 -4.32 -8.00 -5.56
N LEU A 112 -4.11 -9.15 -4.92
CA LEU A 112 -3.04 -10.08 -5.30
C LEU A 112 -3.22 -10.62 -6.72
N ILE A 113 -4.46 -10.92 -7.13
CA ILE A 113 -4.77 -11.37 -8.50
C ILE A 113 -4.47 -10.25 -9.51
N MET A 114 -4.97 -9.04 -9.24
CA MET A 114 -4.75 -7.87 -10.10
C MET A 114 -3.27 -7.55 -10.21
N ARG A 115 -2.56 -7.53 -9.08
CA ARG A 115 -1.10 -7.32 -9.05
C ARG A 115 -0.36 -8.41 -9.80
N GLY A 116 -0.73 -9.68 -9.64
CA GLY A 116 -0.16 -10.77 -10.45
C GLY A 116 -0.30 -10.51 -11.96
N ALA A 117 -1.46 -10.01 -12.39
CA ALA A 117 -1.67 -9.63 -13.79
C ALA A 117 -0.80 -8.42 -14.21
N PHE A 118 -0.71 -7.38 -13.38
CA PHE A 118 0.14 -6.21 -13.65
C PHE A 118 1.63 -6.55 -13.67
N ILE A 119 2.06 -7.46 -12.79
CA ILE A 119 3.44 -7.96 -12.75
C ILE A 119 3.75 -8.68 -14.05
N ALA A 120 2.87 -9.59 -14.49
CA ALA A 120 3.06 -10.31 -15.75
C ALA A 120 3.12 -9.36 -16.96
N VAL A 121 2.24 -8.35 -17.00
CA VAL A 121 2.27 -7.31 -18.04
C VAL A 121 3.55 -6.48 -17.96
N GLY A 122 3.94 -6.05 -16.76
CA GLY A 122 5.15 -5.25 -16.54
C GLY A 122 6.43 -6.01 -16.93
N ALA A 123 6.51 -7.29 -16.59
CA ALA A 123 7.63 -8.16 -16.97
C ALA A 123 7.75 -8.25 -18.49
N ALA A 124 6.64 -8.51 -19.19
CA ALA A 124 6.61 -8.56 -20.65
C ALA A 124 6.98 -7.20 -21.28
N LEU A 125 6.57 -6.08 -20.67
CA LEU A 125 6.96 -4.74 -21.14
C LEU A 125 8.46 -4.49 -20.98
N ILE A 126 9.03 -4.83 -19.83
CA ILE A 126 10.46 -4.60 -19.54
C ILE A 126 11.35 -5.47 -20.45
N GLU A 127 10.98 -6.73 -20.67
CA GLU A 127 11.73 -7.65 -21.53
C GLU A 127 11.80 -7.16 -22.99
N ASN A 128 10.78 -6.42 -23.46
CA ASN A 128 10.68 -6.00 -24.86
C ASN A 128 10.97 -4.50 -25.08
N PHE A 129 10.96 -3.67 -24.03
CA PHE A 129 10.98 -2.22 -24.16
C PHE A 129 11.82 -1.55 -23.07
N SER A 130 13.12 -1.40 -23.31
CA SER A 130 14.06 -0.64 -22.45
C SER A 130 13.58 0.78 -22.11
N TRP A 131 12.92 1.44 -23.07
CA TRP A 131 12.39 2.79 -22.91
C TRP A 131 11.21 2.89 -21.92
N ILE A 132 10.61 1.77 -21.49
CA ILE A 132 9.52 1.76 -20.51
C ILE A 132 9.96 2.36 -19.18
N PHE A 133 11.24 2.23 -18.82
CA PHE A 133 11.79 2.80 -17.59
C PHE A 133 11.71 4.34 -17.58
N TYR A 134 11.75 5.01 -18.74
CA TYR A 134 11.47 6.45 -18.81
C TYR A 134 10.02 6.77 -18.47
N ILE A 135 9.05 6.00 -18.97
CA ILE A 135 7.63 6.18 -18.63
C ILE A 135 7.45 5.97 -17.13
N PHE A 136 7.96 4.86 -16.59
CA PHE A 136 7.84 4.52 -15.18
C PHE A 136 8.49 5.58 -14.30
N GLY A 137 9.71 6.02 -14.62
CA GLY A 137 10.38 7.10 -13.90
C GLY A 137 9.59 8.41 -13.92
N ALA A 138 9.11 8.84 -15.10
CA ALA A 138 8.32 10.06 -15.23
C ALA A 138 6.98 9.98 -14.48
N LEU A 139 6.31 8.83 -14.54
CA LEU A 139 5.08 8.55 -13.82
C LEU A 139 5.30 8.62 -12.31
N LEU A 140 6.35 7.99 -11.78
CA LEU A 140 6.67 8.04 -10.36
C LEU A 140 6.99 9.44 -9.88
N LEU A 141 7.75 10.22 -10.65
CA LEU A 141 8.03 11.62 -10.32
C LEU A 141 6.75 12.47 -10.31
N PHE A 142 5.85 12.24 -11.26
CA PHE A 142 4.54 12.89 -11.29
C PHE A 142 3.68 12.51 -10.07
N LEU A 143 3.62 11.22 -9.72
CA LEU A 143 2.87 10.74 -8.57
C LEU A 143 3.45 11.25 -7.25
N ALA A 144 4.78 11.27 -7.12
CA ALA A 144 5.48 11.85 -5.99
C ALA A 144 5.17 13.35 -5.82
N TYR A 145 5.23 14.12 -6.91
CA TYR A 145 4.86 15.53 -6.89
C TYR A 145 3.40 15.72 -6.47
N ARG A 146 2.49 14.95 -7.06
CA ARG A 146 1.07 15.01 -6.72
C ARG A 146 0.84 14.65 -5.25
N GLN A 147 1.48 13.61 -4.73
CA GLN A 147 1.31 13.18 -3.34
C GLN A 147 1.90 14.20 -2.35
N ALA A 148 3.03 14.84 -2.68
CA ALA A 148 3.64 15.87 -1.83
C ALA A 148 2.79 17.15 -1.72
N PHE A 149 2.17 17.59 -2.83
CA PHE A 149 1.51 18.90 -2.90
C PHE A 149 -0.02 18.86 -2.90
N SER A 150 -0.63 17.70 -3.12
CA SER A 150 -2.10 17.56 -3.12
C SER A 150 -2.59 17.14 -1.74
N HIS A 151 -2.58 18.09 -0.80
CA HIS A 151 -3.23 17.94 0.50
C HIS A 151 -4.59 18.64 0.47
N GLY A 152 -5.68 17.89 0.25
CA GLY A 152 -7.02 18.37 0.65
C GLY A 152 -8.23 18.05 -0.23
N ASP A 153 -8.10 17.57 -1.47
CA ASP A 153 -9.25 17.59 -2.40
C ASP A 153 -9.69 16.25 -3.00
N SER A 154 -9.06 15.14 -2.66
CA SER A 154 -9.60 13.83 -3.01
C SER A 154 -10.22 13.21 -1.78
N ASP A 155 -11.43 13.64 -1.44
CA ASP A 155 -12.38 12.76 -0.79
C ASP A 155 -12.70 11.64 -1.81
N PRO A 156 -12.08 10.44 -1.72
CA PRO A 156 -12.30 9.39 -2.71
C PRO A 156 -13.74 8.85 -2.62
N ALA A 157 -14.42 9.15 -1.51
CA ALA A 157 -15.81 8.82 -1.25
C ALA A 157 -16.80 9.88 -1.75
N ASN A 158 -16.33 10.98 -2.39
CA ASN A 158 -17.23 11.99 -2.94
C ASN A 158 -18.06 11.42 -4.10
N GLY A 159 -19.29 10.98 -3.79
CA GLY A 159 -20.51 10.96 -4.61
C GLY A 159 -20.50 10.33 -6.01
N LYS A 160 -19.51 10.56 -6.86
CA LYS A 160 -19.48 10.23 -8.29
C LYS A 160 -19.39 8.73 -8.56
N PHE A 161 -18.50 8.00 -7.88
CA PHE A 161 -18.42 6.54 -8.03
C PHE A 161 -19.71 5.87 -7.52
N MET A 162 -20.22 6.28 -6.36
CA MET A 162 -21.46 5.74 -5.80
C MET A 162 -22.69 6.09 -6.65
N THR A 163 -22.72 7.29 -7.24
CA THR A 163 -23.78 7.71 -8.17
C THR A 163 -23.70 6.92 -9.47
N PHE A 164 -22.50 6.69 -10.01
CA PHE A 164 -22.30 5.87 -11.21
C PHE A 164 -22.76 4.43 -10.99
N VAL A 165 -22.37 3.84 -9.87
CA VAL A 165 -22.74 2.46 -9.49
C VAL A 165 -24.24 2.33 -9.25
N ARG A 166 -24.87 3.24 -8.47
CA ARG A 166 -26.32 3.26 -8.24
C ARG A 166 -27.13 3.50 -9.52
N ARG A 167 -26.56 4.20 -10.51
CA ARG A 167 -27.21 4.47 -11.79
C ARG A 167 -27.20 3.27 -12.75
N HIS A 168 -26.24 2.35 -12.60
CA HIS A 168 -26.08 1.20 -13.50
C HIS A 168 -26.45 -0.16 -12.86
N LEU A 169 -26.54 -0.25 -11.53
CA LEU A 169 -26.86 -1.49 -10.82
C LEU A 169 -28.05 -1.34 -9.87
N PRO A 170 -28.94 -2.34 -9.77
CA PRO A 170 -29.99 -2.38 -8.76
C PRO A 170 -29.36 -2.69 -7.39
N VAL A 171 -29.08 -1.65 -6.62
CA VAL A 171 -28.47 -1.74 -5.28
C VAL A 171 -29.56 -1.84 -4.22
N SER A 172 -29.42 -2.75 -3.24
CA SER A 172 -30.29 -2.75 -2.05
C SER A 172 -29.84 -1.70 -1.03
N ASP A 173 -30.77 -0.98 -0.41
CA ASP A 173 -30.44 0.09 0.55
C ASP A 173 -29.88 -0.43 1.90
N GLU A 174 -30.12 -1.70 2.24
CA GLU A 174 -29.75 -2.28 3.53
C GLU A 174 -28.60 -3.30 3.43
N TYR A 175 -27.76 -3.35 4.47
CA TYR A 175 -26.78 -4.42 4.66
C TYR A 175 -27.50 -5.71 5.06
N ASN A 176 -27.49 -6.70 4.17
CA ASN A 176 -28.11 -8.01 4.38
C ASN A 176 -27.10 -9.03 4.95
N GLY A 177 -26.42 -8.62 6.02
CA GLY A 177 -25.31 -9.35 6.60
C GLY A 177 -24.09 -9.39 5.67
N ASP A 178 -23.49 -10.56 5.50
CA ASP A 178 -22.29 -10.80 4.70
C ASP A 178 -22.56 -11.28 3.26
N LYS A 179 -23.84 -11.26 2.85
CA LYS A 179 -24.31 -11.66 1.52
C LYS A 179 -23.90 -10.63 0.47
N LEU A 180 -23.45 -11.09 -0.69
CA LEU A 180 -23.05 -10.21 -1.80
C LEU A 180 -24.23 -9.81 -2.69
N THR A 181 -25.24 -10.65 -2.79
CA THR A 181 -26.46 -10.41 -3.55
C THR A 181 -27.67 -10.85 -2.76
N VAL A 182 -28.79 -10.16 -2.93
CA VAL A 182 -30.08 -10.53 -2.36
C VAL A 182 -31.15 -10.59 -3.43
N LYS A 183 -32.12 -11.48 -3.27
CA LYS A 183 -33.29 -11.54 -4.15
C LYS A 183 -34.45 -10.84 -3.46
N LYS A 184 -34.90 -9.72 -4.00
CA LYS A 184 -36.12 -9.00 -3.57
C LYS A 184 -37.09 -9.00 -4.75
N ASP A 185 -38.34 -9.39 -4.51
CA ASP A 185 -39.43 -9.39 -5.51
C ASP A 185 -39.07 -10.05 -6.86
N GLY A 186 -38.45 -11.23 -6.81
CA GLY A 186 -38.08 -11.98 -8.01
C GLY A 186 -36.82 -11.49 -8.74
N ARG A 187 -36.32 -10.27 -8.44
CA ARG A 187 -35.12 -9.68 -9.05
C ARG A 187 -33.91 -9.79 -8.13
N ARG A 188 -32.71 -9.97 -8.71
CA ARG A 188 -31.44 -9.96 -7.97
C ARG A 188 -30.96 -8.53 -7.80
N PHE A 189 -30.67 -8.15 -6.56
CA PHE A 189 -30.07 -6.89 -6.17
C PHE A 189 -28.65 -7.13 -5.67
N VAL A 190 -27.80 -6.16 -5.96
CA VAL A 190 -26.43 -6.10 -5.45
C VAL A 190 -26.48 -5.46 -4.06
N THR A 191 -25.78 -6.05 -3.10
CA THR A 191 -25.70 -5.49 -1.75
C THR A 191 -24.61 -4.41 -1.65
N PRO A 192 -24.69 -3.50 -0.66
CA PRO A 192 -23.61 -2.55 -0.37
C PRO A 192 -22.26 -3.25 -0.14
N MET A 193 -22.26 -4.46 0.43
CA MET A 193 -21.05 -5.26 0.66
C MET A 193 -20.29 -5.56 -0.64
N LEU A 194 -20.99 -5.95 -1.72
CA LEU A 194 -20.34 -6.20 -3.00
C LEU A 194 -19.77 -4.92 -3.61
N LEU A 195 -20.47 -3.79 -3.46
CA LEU A 195 -20.00 -2.51 -3.98
C LEU A 195 -18.71 -2.07 -3.30
N VAL A 196 -18.62 -2.25 -1.98
CA VAL A 196 -17.41 -1.96 -1.21
C VAL A 196 -16.25 -2.83 -1.67
N ILE A 197 -16.47 -4.13 -1.87
CA ILE A 197 -15.43 -5.06 -2.34
C ILE A 197 -14.92 -4.64 -3.72
N VAL A 198 -15.82 -4.29 -4.63
CA VAL A 198 -15.46 -3.79 -5.97
C VAL A 198 -14.72 -2.46 -5.89
N ALA A 199 -15.17 -1.54 -5.04
CA ALA A 199 -14.51 -0.25 -4.83
C ALA A 199 -13.08 -0.44 -4.33
N ILE A 200 -12.86 -1.32 -3.33
CA ILE A 200 -11.53 -1.62 -2.80
C ILE A 200 -10.63 -2.25 -3.86
N GLY A 201 -11.14 -3.21 -4.64
CA GLY A 201 -10.38 -3.79 -5.75
C GLY A 201 -9.99 -2.76 -6.81
N PHE A 202 -10.89 -1.81 -7.10
CA PHE A 202 -10.61 -0.72 -8.05
C PHE A 202 -9.61 0.29 -7.50
N VAL A 203 -9.68 0.62 -6.21
CA VAL A 203 -8.71 1.48 -5.56
C VAL A 203 -7.32 0.82 -5.54
N ASP A 204 -7.23 -0.48 -5.22
CA ASP A 204 -5.94 -1.19 -5.28
C ASP A 204 -5.37 -1.22 -6.70
N LEU A 205 -6.23 -1.38 -7.72
CA LEU A 205 -5.83 -1.26 -9.12
C LEU A 205 -5.22 0.12 -9.43
N ILE A 206 -5.77 1.20 -8.87
CA ILE A 206 -5.18 2.54 -9.00
C ILE A 206 -3.82 2.59 -8.30
N PHE A 207 -3.69 2.02 -7.11
CA PHE A 207 -2.40 1.94 -6.40
C PHE A 207 -1.38 1.02 -7.09
N ALA A 208 -1.80 0.05 -7.89
CA ALA A 208 -0.84 -0.73 -8.69
C ALA A 208 -0.05 0.16 -9.66
N VAL A 209 -0.58 1.34 -10.02
CA VAL A 209 0.06 2.31 -10.93
C VAL A 209 1.27 3.00 -10.31
N ASP A 210 1.32 3.20 -8.99
CA ASP A 210 2.55 3.69 -8.32
C ASP A 210 3.49 2.54 -7.95
N SER A 211 2.95 1.48 -7.37
CA SER A 211 3.75 0.43 -6.74
C SER A 211 4.45 -0.48 -7.74
N ILE A 212 3.82 -0.83 -8.87
CA ILE A 212 4.43 -1.73 -9.86
C ILE A 212 5.64 -1.08 -10.56
N PRO A 213 5.55 0.15 -11.09
CA PRO A 213 6.74 0.86 -11.57
C PRO A 213 7.81 1.01 -10.49
N ALA A 214 7.42 1.31 -9.25
CA ALA A 214 8.37 1.52 -8.16
C ALA A 214 9.18 0.26 -7.84
N ILE A 215 8.54 -0.89 -7.70
CA ILE A 215 9.24 -2.15 -7.43
C ILE A 215 10.08 -2.61 -8.62
N TYR A 216 9.63 -2.38 -9.87
CA TYR A 216 10.45 -2.62 -11.05
C TYR A 216 11.67 -1.68 -11.15
N GLY A 217 11.63 -0.54 -10.47
CA GLY A 217 12.81 0.31 -10.26
C GLY A 217 13.80 -0.22 -9.23
N LEU A 218 13.45 -1.26 -8.49
CA LEU A 218 14.31 -1.92 -7.51
C LEU A 218 14.83 -3.26 -8.01
N THR A 219 14.06 -3.98 -8.82
CA THR A 219 14.40 -5.28 -9.38
C THR A 219 13.74 -5.48 -10.74
N GLU A 220 14.43 -6.13 -11.67
CA GLU A 220 13.86 -6.55 -12.96
C GLU A 220 13.25 -7.96 -12.88
N GLU A 221 13.48 -8.67 -11.77
CA GLU A 221 13.05 -10.04 -11.58
C GLU A 221 11.58 -10.11 -11.16
N ALA A 222 10.70 -10.44 -12.11
CA ALA A 222 9.26 -10.56 -11.88
C ALA A 222 8.89 -11.52 -10.72
N TYR A 223 9.74 -12.52 -10.46
CA TYR A 223 9.58 -13.42 -9.31
C TYR A 223 9.74 -12.66 -7.98
N ILE A 224 10.79 -11.83 -7.86
CA ILE A 224 11.05 -11.02 -6.66
C ILE A 224 9.92 -10.02 -6.46
N VAL A 225 9.44 -9.39 -7.55
CA VAL A 225 8.29 -8.50 -7.52
C VAL A 225 7.05 -9.19 -6.94
N PHE A 226 6.73 -10.39 -7.44
CA PHE A 226 5.57 -11.16 -6.98
C PHE A 226 5.67 -11.54 -5.50
N VAL A 227 6.79 -12.12 -5.07
CA VAL A 227 6.95 -12.57 -3.68
C VAL A 227 7.03 -11.41 -2.70
N ALA A 228 7.73 -10.32 -3.03
CA ALA A 228 7.78 -9.13 -2.19
C ALA A 228 6.38 -8.55 -1.97
N ASN A 229 5.58 -8.43 -3.04
CA ASN A 229 4.20 -7.94 -2.93
C ASN A 229 3.30 -8.91 -2.15
N ALA A 230 3.39 -10.22 -2.41
CA ALA A 230 2.63 -11.22 -1.67
C ALA A 230 2.91 -11.14 -0.17
N PHE A 231 4.19 -11.09 0.24
CA PHE A 231 4.59 -10.95 1.64
C PHE A 231 4.22 -9.58 2.23
N ALA A 232 4.21 -8.51 1.45
CA ALA A 232 3.80 -7.19 1.92
C ALA A 232 2.29 -7.16 2.27
N LEU A 233 1.46 -7.81 1.43
CA LEU A 233 0.02 -7.97 1.63
C LEU A 233 -0.31 -8.95 2.76
N MET A 234 0.53 -9.94 3.01
CA MET A 234 0.37 -10.83 4.17
C MET A 234 0.46 -10.03 5.49
N GLY A 235 -0.50 -10.27 6.38
CA GLY A 235 -0.59 -9.56 7.66
C GLY A 235 -1.19 -8.15 7.56
N LEU A 236 -1.62 -7.69 6.38
CA LEU A 236 -2.21 -6.36 6.16
C LEU A 236 -3.51 -6.18 6.96
N ARG A 237 -4.31 -7.24 7.09
CA ARG A 237 -5.50 -7.24 7.95
C ARG A 237 -5.15 -6.94 9.41
N GLN A 238 -4.11 -7.58 9.93
CA GLN A 238 -3.67 -7.39 11.31
C GLN A 238 -3.07 -6.00 11.51
N LEU A 239 -2.38 -5.47 10.50
CA LEU A 239 -1.98 -4.06 10.47
C LEU A 239 -3.20 -3.13 10.53
N TYR A 240 -4.27 -3.39 9.77
CA TYR A 240 -5.49 -2.58 9.85
C TYR A 240 -6.06 -2.51 11.29
N PHE A 241 -6.18 -3.64 11.99
CA PHE A 241 -6.71 -3.65 13.37
C PHE A 241 -5.71 -3.16 14.42
N LEU A 242 -4.41 -3.39 14.22
CA LEU A 242 -3.36 -2.87 15.08
C LEU A 242 -3.31 -1.34 14.99
N ILE A 243 -3.57 -0.79 13.81
CA ILE A 243 -3.30 0.61 13.49
C ILE A 243 -4.59 1.46 13.39
N GLY A 244 -5.77 0.90 13.70
CA GLY A 244 -7.06 1.61 13.66
C GLY A 244 -7.18 2.91 14.49
N GLY A 245 -6.18 3.24 15.31
CA GLY A 245 -5.98 4.59 15.88
C GLY A 245 -4.52 5.09 15.88
N LEU A 246 -3.58 4.33 15.30
CA LEU A 246 -2.19 4.76 15.07
C LEU A 246 -2.06 5.43 13.69
N LEU A 247 -2.93 5.12 12.73
CA LEU A 247 -2.88 5.65 11.36
C LEU A 247 -3.14 7.15 11.40
N GLU A 248 -4.12 7.57 12.21
CA GLU A 248 -4.37 8.99 12.52
C GLU A 248 -3.15 9.70 13.14
N ARG A 249 -2.19 8.96 13.69
CA ARG A 249 -0.94 9.49 14.26
C ARG A 249 0.22 9.51 13.26
N LEU A 250 0.05 8.97 12.06
CA LEU A 250 1.07 8.93 11.00
C LEU A 250 0.87 10.05 9.98
N VAL A 251 0.78 11.29 10.47
CA VAL A 251 0.46 12.50 9.69
C VAL A 251 1.43 12.76 8.53
N TYR A 252 2.70 12.33 8.66
CA TYR A 252 3.73 12.52 7.64
C TYR A 252 3.97 11.31 6.73
N LEU A 253 3.13 10.27 6.79
CA LEU A 253 3.35 9.07 5.99
C LEU A 253 3.24 9.35 4.49
N ALA A 254 2.23 10.09 4.06
CA ALA A 254 2.03 10.43 2.64
C ALA A 254 3.25 11.19 2.06
N GLN A 255 3.85 12.09 2.83
CA GLN A 255 5.06 12.83 2.46
C GLN A 255 6.28 11.92 2.42
N GLY A 256 6.40 10.99 3.37
CA GLY A 256 7.45 9.96 3.35
C GLY A 256 7.37 9.08 2.11
N LEU A 257 6.17 8.66 1.72
CA LEU A 257 5.93 7.88 0.51
C LEU A 257 6.23 8.69 -0.76
N ALA A 258 5.82 9.96 -0.81
CA ALA A 258 6.15 10.85 -1.91
C ALA A 258 7.68 10.97 -2.12
N VAL A 259 8.44 11.07 -1.03
CA VAL A 259 9.92 11.10 -1.08
C VAL A 259 10.49 9.79 -1.60
N ILE A 260 9.94 8.65 -1.18
CA ILE A 260 10.35 7.32 -1.67
C ILE A 260 10.05 7.19 -3.17
N LEU A 261 8.84 7.56 -3.62
CA LEU A 261 8.44 7.52 -5.02
C LEU A 261 9.32 8.44 -5.88
N ALA A 262 9.64 9.64 -5.40
CA ALA A 262 10.53 10.56 -6.09
C ALA A 262 11.93 9.94 -6.26
N PHE A 263 12.49 9.37 -5.19
CA PHE A 263 13.79 8.73 -5.22
C PHE A 263 13.84 7.55 -6.19
N ILE A 264 12.84 6.66 -6.15
CA ILE A 264 12.75 5.53 -7.07
C ILE A 264 12.53 6.02 -8.51
N GLY A 265 11.73 7.06 -8.71
CA GLY A 265 11.54 7.69 -10.02
C GLY A 265 12.85 8.24 -10.61
N VAL A 266 13.66 8.92 -9.82
CA VAL A 266 15.01 9.36 -10.23
C VAL A 266 15.89 8.16 -10.58
N LYS A 267 15.90 7.13 -9.71
CA LYS A 267 16.66 5.91 -9.96
C LYS A 267 16.28 5.25 -11.29
N LEU A 268 14.99 5.17 -11.58
CA LEU A 268 14.48 4.61 -12.83
C LEU A 268 14.90 5.42 -14.05
N VAL A 269 14.85 6.75 -13.98
CA VAL A 269 15.34 7.60 -15.07
C VAL A 269 16.84 7.40 -15.27
N PHE A 270 17.61 7.29 -14.19
CA PHE A 270 19.05 7.02 -14.29
C PHE A 270 19.33 5.67 -14.93
N HIS A 271 18.58 4.64 -14.55
CA HIS A 271 18.68 3.33 -15.17
C HIS A 271 18.32 3.41 -16.66
N ALA A 272 17.22 4.08 -17.02
CA ALA A 272 16.80 4.28 -18.41
C ALA A 272 17.86 5.01 -19.26
N LEU A 273 18.60 5.96 -18.67
CA LEU A 273 19.71 6.66 -19.35
C LEU A 273 20.93 5.74 -19.56
N HIS A 274 21.18 4.79 -18.66
CA HIS A 274 22.23 3.78 -18.82
C HIS A 274 21.91 2.77 -19.90
N VAL A 275 20.65 2.32 -19.99
CA VAL A 275 20.19 1.36 -21.02
C VAL A 275 19.55 2.06 -22.21
N ASN A 276 19.93 3.32 -22.45
CA ASN A 276 19.28 4.16 -23.44
C ASN A 276 19.49 3.66 -24.87
N GLU A 277 18.40 3.45 -25.59
CA GLU A 277 18.38 3.08 -27.01
C GLU A 277 17.60 4.10 -27.86
N LEU A 278 17.10 5.18 -27.25
CA LEU A 278 16.24 6.16 -27.93
C LEU A 278 17.08 7.09 -28.83
N PRO A 279 16.85 7.13 -30.16
CA PRO A 279 17.69 7.89 -31.09
C PRO A 279 17.77 9.40 -30.80
N PHE A 280 16.74 9.95 -30.15
CA PHE A 280 16.68 11.38 -29.81
C PHE A 280 17.34 11.72 -28.47
N ILE A 281 17.69 10.73 -27.65
CA ILE A 281 18.45 10.91 -26.39
C ILE A 281 19.85 10.39 -26.65
N ASN A 282 20.86 11.27 -26.60
CA ASN A 282 22.27 10.90 -26.80
C ASN A 282 22.54 10.05 -28.07
N GLY A 283 21.76 10.25 -29.14
CA GLY A 283 21.93 9.49 -30.38
C GLY A 283 21.56 8.00 -30.28
N GLY A 284 20.87 7.57 -29.21
CA GLY A 284 20.59 6.16 -28.93
C GLY A 284 21.72 5.43 -28.21
N GLU A 285 22.76 6.14 -27.75
CA GLU A 285 23.88 5.55 -27.01
C GLU A 285 23.67 5.62 -25.48
N PRO A 286 24.11 4.60 -24.73
CA PRO A 286 24.20 4.59 -23.27
C PRO A 286 24.95 5.79 -22.67
N LEU A 287 24.39 6.40 -21.63
CA LEU A 287 25.05 7.47 -20.86
C LEU A 287 25.77 6.89 -19.63
N LEU A 288 26.95 6.32 -19.85
CA LEU A 288 27.75 5.64 -18.82
C LEU A 288 28.29 6.53 -17.68
N TRP A 289 28.14 7.86 -17.79
CA TRP A 289 28.56 8.79 -16.73
C TRP A 289 27.48 9.00 -15.66
N VAL A 290 26.25 8.56 -15.92
CA VAL A 290 25.17 8.66 -14.93
C VAL A 290 25.53 7.75 -13.75
N PRO A 291 25.28 8.12 -12.49
CA PRO A 291 25.57 7.23 -11.37
C PRO A 291 24.54 6.10 -11.28
N GLU A 292 24.99 4.85 -11.18
CA GLU A 292 24.11 3.75 -10.76
C GLU A 292 23.83 3.85 -9.26
N ILE A 293 22.55 3.80 -8.89
CA ILE A 293 22.14 3.82 -7.47
C ILE A 293 22.10 2.38 -6.97
N PRO A 294 23.03 1.98 -6.09
CA PRO A 294 23.10 0.60 -5.63
C PRO A 294 21.93 0.26 -4.70
N ILE A 295 21.54 -1.01 -4.67
CA ILE A 295 20.38 -1.49 -3.91
C ILE A 295 20.50 -1.21 -2.41
N TRP A 296 21.70 -1.33 -1.82
CA TRP A 296 21.91 -1.02 -0.40
C TRP A 296 21.61 0.46 -0.08
N LEU A 297 21.89 1.38 -1.01
CA LEU A 297 21.58 2.80 -0.85
C LEU A 297 20.07 3.03 -0.96
N SER A 298 19.39 2.34 -1.88
CA SER A 298 17.93 2.34 -1.95
C SER A 298 17.29 1.84 -0.65
N LEU A 299 17.78 0.71 -0.12
CA LEU A 299 17.33 0.15 1.16
C LEU A 299 17.49 1.14 2.31
N LEU A 300 18.68 1.72 2.43
CA LEU A 300 18.97 2.70 3.48
C LEU A 300 18.06 3.94 3.35
N PHE A 301 17.87 4.44 2.12
CA PHE A 301 17.02 5.58 1.85
C PHE A 301 15.55 5.30 2.19
N ILE A 302 15.01 4.16 1.76
CA ILE A 302 13.63 3.75 2.01
C ILE A 302 13.42 3.57 3.52
N ALA A 303 14.27 2.77 4.17
CA ALA A 303 14.18 2.52 5.61
C ALA A 303 14.34 3.81 6.43
N GLY A 304 15.29 4.66 6.05
CA GLY A 304 15.52 5.96 6.68
C GLY A 304 14.32 6.88 6.54
N THR A 305 13.73 6.97 5.35
CA THR A 305 12.55 7.81 5.09
C THR A 305 11.33 7.34 5.87
N ILE A 306 11.05 6.03 5.88
CA ILE A 306 9.96 5.45 6.69
C ILE A 306 10.19 5.74 8.17
N THR A 307 11.41 5.55 8.66
CA THR A 307 11.76 5.78 10.07
C THR A 307 11.56 7.24 10.46
N VAL A 308 12.08 8.18 9.65
CA VAL A 308 11.94 9.61 9.88
C VAL A 308 10.47 10.03 9.82
N ALA A 309 9.72 9.61 8.80
CA ALA A 309 8.31 9.92 8.67
C ALA A 309 7.50 9.39 9.86
N THR A 310 7.77 8.16 10.30
CA THR A 310 7.11 7.55 11.46
C THR A 310 7.42 8.32 12.75
N ILE A 311 8.71 8.56 13.04
CA ILE A 311 9.13 9.28 14.25
C ILE A 311 8.58 10.70 14.28
N ALA A 312 8.72 11.44 13.16
CA ALA A 312 8.21 12.80 13.04
C ALA A 312 6.69 12.87 13.27
N SER A 313 5.95 11.89 12.73
CA SER A 313 4.51 11.82 12.92
C SER A 313 4.13 11.56 14.38
N LEU A 314 4.80 10.60 15.03
CA LEU A 314 4.56 10.29 16.43
C LEU A 314 4.88 11.47 17.36
N ILE A 315 5.96 12.22 17.09
CA ILE A 315 6.30 13.44 17.83
C ILE A 315 5.23 14.51 17.65
N LYS A 316 4.79 14.75 16.41
CA LYS A 316 3.78 15.77 16.11
C LYS A 316 2.45 15.45 16.80
N THR A 317 1.97 14.22 16.69
CA THR A 317 0.71 13.83 17.32
C THR A 317 0.78 13.84 18.85
N ARG A 318 1.94 13.54 19.46
CA ARG A 318 2.13 13.70 20.91
C ARG A 318 2.05 15.17 21.32
N ASN A 319 2.73 16.06 20.61
CA ASN A 319 2.74 17.49 20.92
C ASN A 319 1.35 18.13 20.74
N ASP A 320 0.61 17.74 19.70
CA ASP A 320 -0.76 18.26 19.46
C ASP A 320 -1.74 17.80 20.54
N ARG A 321 -1.53 16.61 21.12
CA ARG A 321 -2.29 16.14 22.28
C ARG A 321 -1.92 16.90 23.55
N GLU A 322 -0.64 17.09 23.82
CA GLU A 322 -0.17 17.88 24.97
C GLU A 322 -0.62 19.35 24.89
N ALA A 323 -0.71 19.93 23.69
CA ALA A 323 -1.25 21.26 23.47
C ALA A 323 -2.74 21.33 23.81
N LYS A 324 -3.54 20.37 23.33
CA LYS A 324 -4.98 20.28 23.66
C LYS A 324 -5.22 20.07 25.16
N ASP A 325 -4.42 19.22 25.82
CA ASP A 325 -4.51 18.97 27.26
C ASP A 325 -4.06 20.18 28.10
N ARG A 326 -3.24 21.10 27.55
CA ARG A 326 -2.88 22.37 28.20
C ARG A 326 -3.94 23.46 28.01
N GLU A 327 -4.66 23.42 26.90
CA GLU A 327 -5.76 24.35 26.61
C GLU A 327 -7.08 23.94 27.28
N GLN A 328 -7.21 22.67 27.72
CA GLN A 328 -8.41 22.12 28.32
C GLN A 328 -8.09 21.31 29.60
N ILE A 329 -8.67 21.68 30.75
CA ILE A 329 -8.67 20.87 31.98
C ILE A 329 -10.09 20.34 32.18
N GLU A 330 -10.26 19.02 32.30
CA GLU A 330 -11.58 18.35 32.40
C GLU A 330 -12.58 18.70 31.27
N GLY A 331 -12.07 19.07 30.09
CA GLY A 331 -12.92 19.44 28.94
C GLY A 331 -13.41 20.88 28.96
N GLU A 332 -13.03 21.67 29.97
CA GLU A 332 -13.28 23.11 30.01
C GLU A 332 -12.05 23.90 29.52
N PRO A 333 -12.24 24.93 28.68
CA PRO A 333 -11.15 25.77 28.21
C PRO A 333 -10.50 26.51 29.39
N VAL A 334 -9.16 26.50 29.45
CA VAL A 334 -8.41 27.20 30.50
C VAL A 334 -8.59 28.71 30.32
N ILE A 335 -9.40 29.33 31.19
CA ILE A 335 -9.58 30.78 31.22
C ILE A 335 -8.34 31.40 31.86
N ALA A 336 -7.44 31.94 31.05
CA ALA A 336 -6.34 32.75 31.56
C ALA A 336 -6.91 34.02 32.22
N ALA A 337 -6.58 34.23 33.50
CA ALA A 337 -6.96 35.44 34.21
C ALA A 337 -6.43 36.66 33.46
N LYS A 338 -7.34 37.55 33.06
CA LYS A 338 -7.01 38.81 32.40
C LYS A 338 -6.28 39.67 33.43
N ASP A 339 -5.02 39.98 33.16
CA ASP A 339 -4.19 40.79 34.05
C ASP A 339 -4.75 42.22 34.09
N GLU A 340 -5.56 42.53 35.11
CA GLU A 340 -6.15 43.86 35.35
C GLU A 340 -5.14 44.87 35.91
N SER A 341 -3.83 44.59 35.91
CA SER A 341 -2.82 45.47 36.51
C SER A 341 -2.30 46.63 35.64
N ARG A 342 -3.01 47.04 34.58
CA ARG A 342 -2.70 48.28 33.82
C ARG A 342 -3.91 49.20 33.76
N GLY A 343 -4.26 49.75 34.91
CA GLY A 343 -5.25 50.82 35.05
C GLY A 343 -4.99 51.65 36.30
N SER A 344 -3.97 52.51 36.26
CA SER A 344 -3.91 53.75 37.06
C SER A 344 -2.93 54.73 36.42
#